data_AF-A0A2P4SFH7-F1
#
_entry.id   AF-A0A2P4SFH7-F1
#
_cell.length_a   1.000
_cell.length_b   1.000
_cell.length_c   1.000
_cell.angle_alpha   90.00
_cell.angle_beta   90.00
_cell.angle_gamma   90.00
#
_symmetry.space_group_name_H-M   'P 1'
#
loop_
_entity.id
_entity.type
_entity.pdbx_description
1 polymer ?
#
loop_
_entity_poly.entity_id
_entity_poly.type
_entity_poly.pdbx_seq_one_letter_code
_entity_poly.pdbx_strand_id
1 'polypeptide(L)'
;DLAPRDPSGTSDPFVRVSCCGHTQETAVIKKTRFPHWDEVLEFELAQDEPGDSMLSVEVWDWDIVGKNDFLGQVKVPLDASGPTEGWFQLLPFPSSTKEPGGQLGSLRLTVRLLEDRVLPQHCYQPLIQLLAEPLCCPGQPAASTALAVLEEVTSGDSRQDVATKLVKVFLAQDLAVPFLDYVITRELTRTADPNTLFRSNSLASKSVEQFLKAVGLPYLHAVLKPVVNRIFEEKKYVELDPCKMELSRGRRVLGTRISFKGSLSEAQVRESSLELLQGYLGDTVDAIVGSVDKCPLLMRVAFKQLRRRVEERFPSPQHEEVQYFAISGFLFLRFFAPAVLTPKLFGLREQHAEPRTGRTLLLLAKALQSIGNLGLQPGKEPWMAPLHTILLPSITRVRAFLDSLIEVDSTQATAGEETVSVAPFSPSATIKEGFLHAREAEEPSLLPRFAFKKRYFWLSARALSYSKSPECQERSRIPVGHIRAVERVDEGTFPQPHVMQVVAQDGTGQLRTTYIQCKSAPELWQWLWALRQASSANGAMLPTCHPGTFRTARWTCCLQPNRAAPGCSRTHSAVALDEWSDPLDPAAAAQSLYGHLQRAGTRLW
;
A
#
# COMPACT_ATOMS: atom_id res chain seq x y z
N ASP A 1 -14.20 34.75 9.82
CA ASP A 1 -15.07 34.36 10.95
C ASP A 1 -16.25 33.61 10.41
N LEU A 2 -16.50 32.38 10.86
CA LEU A 2 -17.71 31.65 10.47
C LEU A 2 -18.93 32.16 11.24
N ALA A 3 -20.13 31.96 10.70
CA ALA A 3 -21.37 32.25 11.41
C ALA A 3 -21.54 31.32 12.64
N PRO A 4 -22.05 31.83 13.78
CA PRO A 4 -22.37 30.99 14.93
C PRO A 4 -23.64 30.17 14.64
N ARG A 5 -23.66 28.91 15.08
CA ARG A 5 -24.83 28.02 14.96
C ARG A 5 -25.19 27.33 16.26
N ASP A 6 -24.22 27.14 17.15
CA ASP A 6 -24.49 26.68 18.49
C ASP A 6 -25.13 27.76 19.37
N PRO A 7 -25.97 27.38 20.34
CA PRO A 7 -26.44 28.27 21.42
C PRO A 7 -25.32 28.92 22.23
N SER A 8 -24.11 28.35 22.24
CA SER A 8 -22.91 28.92 22.87
C SER A 8 -22.31 30.10 22.10
N GLY A 9 -22.83 30.42 20.91
CA GLY A 9 -22.25 31.42 20.02
C GLY A 9 -20.99 30.94 19.30
N THR A 10 -20.75 29.62 19.29
CA THR A 10 -19.67 28.93 18.58
C THR A 10 -20.23 28.03 17.47
N SER A 11 -19.35 27.26 16.84
CA SER A 11 -19.70 26.11 15.99
C SER A 11 -18.65 25.01 16.20
N ASP A 12 -18.96 23.80 15.77
CA ASP A 12 -18.08 22.65 15.60
C ASP A 12 -17.80 22.40 14.09
N PRO A 13 -17.12 23.33 13.37
CA PRO A 13 -17.02 23.27 11.92
C PRO A 13 -16.19 22.11 11.37
N PHE A 14 -16.64 21.55 10.24
CA PHE A 14 -15.89 20.68 9.34
C PHE A 14 -16.15 21.06 7.88
N VAL A 15 -15.24 20.69 6.98
CA VAL A 15 -15.34 20.96 5.54
C VAL A 15 -15.59 19.66 4.80
N ARG A 16 -16.58 19.67 3.91
CA ARG A 16 -16.84 18.63 2.92
C ARG A 16 -16.45 19.13 1.55
N VAL A 17 -15.54 18.43 0.88
CA VAL A 17 -15.11 18.75 -0.48
C VAL A 17 -15.62 17.68 -1.41
N SER A 18 -16.34 18.10 -2.45
CA SER A 18 -16.91 17.21 -3.47
C SER A 18 -16.39 17.61 -4.86
N CYS A 19 -15.90 16.62 -5.61
CA CYS A 19 -15.38 16.78 -6.96
C CYS A 19 -15.68 15.51 -7.77
N CYS A 20 -16.27 15.64 -8.96
CA CYS A 20 -16.50 14.52 -9.89
C CYS A 20 -17.10 13.26 -9.24
N GLY A 21 -18.14 13.41 -8.41
CA GLY A 21 -18.80 12.29 -7.73
C GLY A 21 -18.07 11.75 -6.49
N HIS A 22 -16.82 12.16 -6.24
CA HIS A 22 -16.08 11.83 -5.02
C HIS A 22 -16.28 12.91 -3.95
N THR A 23 -16.29 12.51 -2.68
CA THR A 23 -16.45 13.41 -1.54
C THR A 23 -15.48 13.03 -0.42
N GLN A 24 -14.79 14.01 0.14
CA GLN A 24 -13.91 13.87 1.30
C GLN A 24 -14.26 14.93 2.35
N GLU A 25 -13.98 14.63 3.62
CA GLU A 25 -14.29 15.50 4.75
C GLU A 25 -13.06 15.70 5.61
N THR A 26 -12.91 16.91 6.17
CA THR A 26 -11.86 17.22 7.15
C THR A 26 -12.25 16.76 8.55
N ALA A 27 -11.31 16.85 9.49
CA ALA A 27 -11.64 16.70 10.91
C ALA A 27 -12.62 17.79 11.39
N VAL A 28 -13.44 17.43 12.39
CA VAL A 28 -14.34 18.35 13.10
C VAL A 28 -13.56 19.10 14.17
N ILE A 29 -13.54 20.43 14.11
CA ILE A 29 -12.89 21.27 15.12
C ILE A 29 -13.96 21.87 16.02
N LYS A 30 -13.94 21.53 17.31
CA LYS A 30 -15.03 21.89 18.22
C LYS A 30 -14.91 23.31 18.78
N LYS A 31 -16.06 23.94 19.02
CA LYS A 31 -16.27 25.20 19.77
C LYS A 31 -15.43 26.36 19.25
N THR A 32 -15.37 26.52 17.93
CA THR A 32 -14.62 27.61 17.30
C THR A 32 -15.36 28.17 16.09
N ARG A 33 -15.13 29.46 15.83
CA ARG A 33 -15.53 30.15 14.60
C ARG A 33 -14.34 30.51 13.71
N PHE A 34 -13.15 30.08 14.14
CA PHE A 34 -11.85 30.30 13.53
C PHE A 34 -11.09 28.97 13.38
N PRO A 35 -11.66 28.00 12.64
CA PRO A 35 -11.00 26.72 12.44
C PRO A 35 -9.73 26.85 11.59
N HIS A 36 -8.72 26.07 11.96
CA HIS A 36 -7.51 25.83 11.18
C HIS A 36 -7.37 24.32 11.01
N TRP A 37 -7.64 23.83 9.80
CA TRP A 37 -7.52 22.40 9.49
C TRP A 37 -6.09 22.03 9.05
N ASP A 38 -5.51 22.84 8.16
CA ASP A 38 -4.22 22.55 7.52
C ASP A 38 -4.14 21.14 6.90
N GLU A 39 -5.30 20.61 6.49
CA GLU A 39 -5.46 19.30 5.85
C GLU A 39 -5.39 19.42 4.33
N VAL A 40 -4.75 18.45 3.68
CA VAL A 40 -4.69 18.34 2.22
C VAL A 40 -5.63 17.20 1.79
N LEU A 41 -6.60 17.52 0.94
CA LEU A 41 -7.53 16.56 0.34
C LEU A 41 -7.20 16.41 -1.14
N GLU A 42 -6.85 15.19 -1.58
CA GLU A 42 -6.43 14.90 -2.94
C GLU A 42 -7.51 14.11 -3.69
N PHE A 43 -7.83 14.54 -4.92
CA PHE A 43 -8.83 13.90 -5.78
C PHE A 43 -8.16 13.46 -7.09
N GLU A 44 -8.33 12.19 -7.48
CA GLU A 44 -7.91 11.71 -8.79
C GLU A 44 -9.03 11.93 -9.81
N LEU A 45 -8.71 12.60 -10.93
CA LEU A 45 -9.67 12.91 -11.99
C LEU A 45 -9.46 11.95 -13.17
N ALA A 46 -10.49 11.15 -13.51
CA ALA A 46 -10.45 10.30 -14.69
C ALA A 46 -10.61 11.12 -15.99
N GLN A 47 -9.90 10.74 -17.05
CA GLN A 47 -9.85 11.46 -18.33
C GLN A 47 -11.22 11.63 -19.04
N ASP A 48 -12.19 10.76 -18.74
CA ASP A 48 -13.45 10.63 -19.51
C ASP A 48 -14.73 10.82 -18.67
N GLU A 49 -14.62 11.17 -17.37
CA GLU A 49 -15.80 11.62 -16.63
C GLU A 49 -16.20 12.99 -17.19
N PRO A 50 -17.47 13.24 -17.54
CA PRO A 50 -17.95 14.59 -17.85
C PRO A 50 -17.89 15.39 -16.55
N GLY A 51 -16.69 15.86 -16.22
CA GLY A 51 -16.40 16.49 -14.95
C GLY A 51 -17.32 17.66 -14.78
N ASP A 52 -18.10 17.64 -13.70
CA ASP A 52 -18.53 18.90 -13.11
C ASP A 52 -17.23 19.69 -12.92
N SER A 53 -17.02 20.71 -13.75
CA SER A 53 -15.72 21.40 -13.90
C SER A 53 -15.45 22.31 -12.70
N MET A 54 -15.94 21.91 -11.53
CA MET A 54 -16.19 22.74 -10.38
C MET A 54 -15.99 21.90 -9.11
N LEU A 55 -15.02 22.31 -8.31
CA LEU A 55 -14.80 21.82 -6.96
C LEU A 55 -15.83 22.47 -6.04
N SER A 56 -16.66 21.67 -5.36
CA SER A 56 -17.57 22.17 -4.33
C SER A 56 -16.95 22.00 -2.96
N VAL A 57 -16.82 23.09 -2.21
CA VAL A 57 -16.26 23.12 -0.85
C VAL A 57 -17.35 23.63 0.08
N GLU A 58 -17.93 22.74 0.87
CA GLU A 58 -19.03 23.04 1.79
C GLU A 58 -18.53 23.04 3.24
N VAL A 59 -18.89 24.06 4.00
CA VAL A 59 -18.60 24.16 5.43
C VAL A 59 -19.88 23.81 6.19
N TRP A 60 -19.74 22.94 7.17
CA TRP A 60 -20.82 22.39 7.98
C TRP A 60 -20.49 22.50 9.46
N ASP A 61 -21.51 22.69 10.29
CA ASP A 61 -21.43 22.59 11.74
C ASP A 61 -21.85 21.18 12.17
N TRP A 62 -21.01 20.51 12.94
CA TRP A 62 -21.27 19.15 13.39
C TRP A 62 -22.11 19.14 14.68
N ASP A 63 -23.29 18.52 14.61
CA ASP A 63 -24.18 18.41 15.76
C ASP A 63 -24.19 16.99 16.33
N ILE A 64 -24.02 16.88 17.66
CA ILE A 64 -24.10 15.59 18.37
C ILE A 64 -25.50 14.96 18.20
N VAL A 65 -26.54 15.78 18.12
CA VAL A 65 -27.94 15.36 18.05
C VAL A 65 -28.65 16.14 16.96
N GLY A 66 -28.96 15.50 15.84
CA GLY A 66 -29.71 16.12 14.75
C GLY A 66 -29.01 16.01 13.40
N LYS A 67 -29.36 16.93 12.49
CA LYS A 67 -28.69 17.09 11.20
C LYS A 67 -27.71 18.23 11.33
N ASN A 68 -26.50 18.03 10.81
CA ASN A 68 -25.46 19.05 10.74
C ASN A 68 -25.95 20.31 10.03
N ASP A 69 -25.60 21.46 10.57
CA ASP A 69 -26.03 22.75 10.09
C ASP A 69 -25.11 23.29 8.98
N PHE A 70 -25.68 23.66 7.83
CA PHE A 70 -24.89 24.19 6.73
C PHE A 70 -24.40 25.62 7.03
N LEU A 71 -23.08 25.83 7.00
CA LEU A 71 -22.46 27.13 7.27
C LEU A 71 -22.18 27.94 6.00
N GLY A 72 -22.01 27.28 4.85
CA GLY A 72 -21.81 27.96 3.56
C GLY A 72 -21.03 27.11 2.57
N GLN A 73 -20.95 27.52 1.31
CA GLN A 73 -20.16 26.85 0.27
C GLN A 73 -19.29 27.82 -0.52
N VAL A 74 -18.20 27.30 -1.06
CA VAL A 74 -17.39 27.90 -2.12
C VAL A 74 -17.41 26.92 -3.28
N LYS A 75 -17.60 27.43 -4.49
CA LYS A 75 -17.43 26.63 -5.70
C LYS A 75 -16.28 27.18 -6.51
N VAL A 76 -15.26 26.36 -6.75
CA VAL A 76 -14.03 26.78 -7.45
C VAL A 76 -14.00 26.09 -8.81
N PRO A 77 -14.00 26.83 -9.93
CA PRO A 77 -13.83 26.22 -11.25
C PRO A 77 -12.44 25.59 -11.35
N LEU A 78 -12.39 24.37 -11.89
CA LEU A 78 -11.16 23.66 -12.20
C LEU A 78 -10.69 24.08 -13.59
N ASP A 79 -10.28 25.34 -13.73
CA ASP A 79 -9.61 25.78 -14.95
C ASP A 79 -8.09 25.49 -14.83
N ALA A 80 -7.43 25.31 -15.98
CA ALA A 80 -6.01 24.99 -16.03
C ALA A 80 -5.09 26.18 -15.66
N SER A 81 -5.62 27.24 -15.03
CA SER A 81 -4.91 28.51 -14.80
C SER A 81 -4.20 28.58 -13.45
N GLY A 82 -3.32 27.62 -13.18
CA GLY A 82 -2.40 27.68 -12.03
C GLY A 82 -3.07 27.55 -10.64
N PRO A 83 -2.27 27.69 -9.56
CA PRO A 83 -2.78 27.52 -8.20
C PRO A 83 -3.71 28.68 -7.80
N THR A 84 -4.95 28.38 -7.39
CA THR A 84 -5.85 29.38 -6.80
C THR A 84 -5.63 29.41 -5.29
N GLU A 85 -4.99 30.45 -4.77
CA GLU A 85 -4.81 30.67 -3.33
C GLU A 85 -5.47 31.97 -2.87
N GLY A 86 -6.30 31.91 -1.83
CA GLY A 86 -6.89 33.13 -1.27
C GLY A 86 -8.03 32.90 -0.29
N TRP A 87 -8.62 34.00 0.15
CA TRP A 87 -9.84 34.03 0.95
C TRP A 87 -11.07 34.06 0.04
N PHE A 88 -11.98 33.10 0.23
CA PHE A 88 -13.23 32.98 -0.50
C PHE A 88 -14.40 33.27 0.42
N GLN A 89 -15.35 34.09 -0.03
CA GLN A 89 -16.59 34.35 0.72
C GLN A 89 -17.51 33.14 0.64
N LEU A 90 -18.09 32.75 1.78
CA LEU A 90 -19.03 31.64 1.83
C LEU A 90 -20.40 32.06 1.27
N LEU A 91 -20.94 31.24 0.37
CA LEU A 91 -22.23 31.45 -0.27
C LEU A 91 -23.30 30.53 0.34
N PRO A 92 -24.57 30.96 0.39
CA PRO A 92 -25.68 30.12 0.82
C PRO A 92 -26.05 29.05 -0.23
N PHE A 93 -26.93 28.12 0.14
CA PHE A 93 -27.46 27.11 -0.78
C PHE A 93 -28.30 27.76 -1.90
N PRO A 94 -28.20 27.32 -3.18
CA PRO A 94 -28.94 27.92 -4.29
C PRO A 94 -30.48 27.86 -4.17
N SER A 95 -31.01 26.95 -3.36
CA SER A 95 -32.45 26.73 -3.17
C SER A 95 -33.09 27.54 -2.04
N SER A 96 -32.31 28.36 -1.32
CA SER A 96 -32.83 29.20 -0.23
C SER A 96 -33.33 30.55 -0.76
N THR A 97 -34.64 30.72 -0.87
CA THR A 97 -35.31 32.01 -1.17
C THR A 97 -35.35 33.00 0.00
N LYS A 98 -34.78 32.64 1.16
CA LYS A 98 -34.59 33.57 2.27
C LYS A 98 -33.21 34.21 2.12
N GLU A 99 -33.17 35.54 2.01
CA GLU A 99 -31.92 36.28 2.17
C GLU A 99 -31.29 35.89 3.52
N PRO A 100 -30.06 35.37 3.55
CA PRO A 100 -29.41 35.08 4.81
C PRO A 100 -29.04 36.41 5.45
N GLY A 101 -29.82 36.81 6.45
CA GLY A 101 -29.47 37.94 7.33
C GLY A 101 -28.24 37.60 8.17
N GLY A 102 -27.05 37.69 7.57
CA GLY A 102 -25.78 37.49 8.25
C GLY A 102 -24.62 37.13 7.31
N GLN A 103 -23.44 37.66 7.62
CA GLN A 103 -22.18 37.30 6.94
C GLN A 103 -21.81 35.86 7.33
N LEU A 104 -21.95 34.91 6.40
CA LEU A 104 -21.68 33.47 6.63
C LEU A 104 -20.22 33.19 7.00
N GLY A 105 -19.33 34.08 6.55
CA GLY A 105 -17.90 34.03 6.80
C GLY A 105 -17.09 33.87 5.54
N SER A 106 -15.81 33.54 5.72
CA SER A 106 -14.87 33.34 4.62
C SER A 106 -13.96 32.16 4.94
N LEU A 107 -13.52 31.46 3.90
CA LEU A 107 -12.66 30.29 3.97
C LEU A 107 -11.40 30.56 3.15
N ARG A 108 -10.22 30.32 3.74
CA ARG A 108 -8.96 30.40 3.00
C ARG A 108 -8.64 29.03 2.41
N LEU A 109 -8.40 28.98 1.10
CA LEU A 109 -8.13 27.74 0.37
C LEU A 109 -6.93 27.92 -0.56
N THR A 110 -6.24 26.81 -0.80
CA THR A 110 -5.28 26.67 -1.90
C THR A 110 -5.71 25.48 -2.74
N VAL A 111 -6.14 25.74 -3.97
CA VAL A 111 -6.57 24.71 -4.94
C VAL A 111 -5.51 24.61 -6.03
N ARG A 112 -5.09 23.38 -6.35
CA ARG A 112 -4.12 23.10 -7.41
C ARG A 112 -4.63 21.98 -8.29
N LEU A 113 -4.77 22.24 -9.59
CA LEU A 113 -5.00 21.23 -10.60
C LEU A 113 -3.65 20.83 -11.22
N LEU A 114 -3.32 19.54 -11.15
CA LEU A 114 -2.13 18.98 -11.78
C LEU A 114 -2.58 18.05 -12.91
N GLU A 115 -2.29 18.42 -14.16
CA GLU A 115 -2.53 17.58 -15.33
C GLU A 115 -1.22 16.85 -15.70
N ASP A 116 -1.12 15.57 -15.33
CA ASP A 116 0.01 14.73 -15.71
C ASP A 116 -0.32 13.96 -16.99
N ARG A 117 0.31 14.35 -18.11
CA ARG A 117 0.21 13.61 -19.38
C ARG A 117 1.23 12.49 -19.44
N VAL A 118 0.77 11.25 -19.25
CA VAL A 118 1.58 10.06 -19.44
C VAL A 118 1.57 9.65 -20.91
N LEU A 119 2.73 9.73 -21.56
CA LEU A 119 2.94 9.31 -22.94
C LEU A 119 2.93 7.77 -23.05
N PRO A 120 2.78 7.22 -24.26
CA PRO A 120 2.99 5.79 -24.46
C PRO A 120 4.39 5.32 -24.01
N GLN A 121 4.48 4.09 -23.51
CA GLN A 121 5.71 3.53 -22.91
C GLN A 121 6.97 3.68 -23.79
N HIS A 122 6.84 3.53 -25.11
CA HIS A 122 7.97 3.62 -26.04
C HIS A 122 8.66 5.00 -26.03
N CYS A 123 7.93 6.07 -25.68
CA CYS A 123 8.49 7.41 -25.56
C CYS A 123 9.48 7.53 -24.38
N TYR A 124 9.31 6.71 -23.34
CA TYR A 124 10.17 6.71 -22.15
C TYR A 124 11.35 5.74 -22.25
N GLN A 125 11.38 4.87 -23.25
CA GLN A 125 12.42 3.85 -23.41
C GLN A 125 13.84 4.42 -23.40
N PRO A 126 14.16 5.56 -24.06
CA PRO A 126 15.50 6.14 -24.01
C PRO A 126 15.93 6.57 -22.60
N LEU A 127 15.01 7.16 -21.83
CA LEU A 127 15.27 7.56 -20.44
C LEU A 127 15.52 6.32 -19.57
N ILE A 128 14.69 5.30 -19.73
CA ILE A 128 14.81 4.05 -18.99
C ILE A 128 16.16 3.37 -19.28
N GLN A 129 16.57 3.30 -20.55
CA GLN A 129 17.86 2.74 -20.97
C GLN A 129 19.03 3.51 -20.37
N LEU A 130 18.97 4.84 -20.36
CA LEU A 130 20.00 5.68 -19.73
C LEU A 130 20.11 5.45 -18.21
N LEU A 131 18.98 5.24 -17.53
CA LEU A 131 18.97 4.91 -16.10
C LEU A 131 19.45 3.47 -15.83
N ALA A 132 19.27 2.54 -16.77
CA ALA A 132 19.67 1.14 -16.65
C ALA A 132 21.13 0.87 -17.04
N GLU A 133 21.75 1.73 -17.87
CA GLU A 133 23.14 1.59 -18.33
C GLU A 133 24.15 1.28 -17.20
N PRO A 134 24.12 1.96 -16.04
CA PRO A 134 25.07 1.69 -14.95
C PRO A 134 24.89 0.31 -14.31
N LEU A 135 23.70 -0.28 -14.44
CA LEU A 135 23.35 -1.58 -13.86
C LEU A 135 23.83 -2.73 -14.73
N CYS A 136 23.85 -2.53 -16.06
CA CYS A 136 24.29 -3.53 -17.03
C CYS A 136 25.82 -3.54 -17.22
N CYS A 137 26.49 -2.41 -16.99
CA CYS A 137 27.91 -2.23 -17.26
C CYS A 137 28.66 -1.72 -16.00
N PRO A 138 29.08 -2.59 -15.07
CA PRO A 138 29.66 -2.19 -13.78
C PRO A 138 31.07 -1.55 -13.85
N GLY A 139 31.57 -1.19 -15.03
CA GLY A 139 32.93 -0.64 -15.25
C GLY A 139 33.02 0.89 -15.36
N GLN A 140 31.90 1.62 -15.37
CA GLN A 140 31.91 3.09 -15.48
C GLN A 140 32.15 3.76 -14.11
N PRO A 141 32.85 4.92 -14.06
CA PRO A 141 33.03 5.66 -12.82
C PRO A 141 31.66 6.09 -12.25
N ALA A 142 31.35 5.66 -11.03
CA ALA A 142 30.04 5.80 -10.40
C ALA A 142 29.56 7.26 -10.24
N ALA A 143 30.42 8.27 -10.43
CA ALA A 143 30.09 9.68 -10.32
C ALA A 143 29.42 10.27 -11.57
N SER A 144 29.58 9.67 -12.75
CA SER A 144 29.09 10.25 -14.03
C SER A 144 27.81 9.60 -14.56
N THR A 145 27.12 8.79 -13.76
CA THR A 145 25.94 8.04 -14.20
C THR A 145 24.66 8.86 -14.05
N ALA A 146 23.64 8.55 -14.85
CA ALA A 146 22.33 9.21 -14.73
C ALA A 146 21.68 8.99 -13.35
N LEU A 147 21.86 7.80 -12.76
CA LEU A 147 21.38 7.50 -11.40
C LEU A 147 22.12 8.32 -10.33
N ALA A 148 23.42 8.56 -10.49
CA ALA A 148 24.21 9.38 -9.59
C ALA A 148 23.76 10.84 -9.61
N VAL A 149 23.54 11.39 -10.81
CA VAL A 149 23.01 12.75 -10.98
C VAL A 149 21.61 12.86 -10.39
N LEU A 150 20.75 11.88 -10.66
CA LEU A 150 19.40 11.84 -10.11
C LEU A 150 19.42 11.87 -8.57
N GLU A 151 20.29 11.09 -7.93
CA GLU A 151 20.44 11.11 -6.47
C GLU A 151 20.86 12.50 -5.95
N GLU A 152 21.79 13.18 -6.63
CA GLU A 152 22.34 14.47 -6.21
C GLU A 152 21.33 15.62 -6.38
N VAL A 153 20.51 15.59 -7.42
CA VAL A 153 19.47 16.62 -7.65
C VAL A 153 18.20 16.38 -6.84
N THR A 154 18.03 15.18 -6.28
CA THR A 154 16.82 14.82 -5.52
C THR A 154 16.82 15.47 -4.14
N SER A 155 15.88 16.40 -3.95
CA SER A 155 15.63 17.04 -2.65
C SER A 155 15.18 16.05 -1.57
N GLY A 156 15.33 16.43 -0.30
CA GLY A 156 14.93 15.58 0.84
C GLY A 156 13.45 15.18 0.81
N ASP A 157 12.58 16.10 0.43
CA ASP A 157 11.12 15.92 0.43
C ASP A 157 10.64 15.01 -0.73
N SER A 158 11.32 15.07 -1.88
CA SER A 158 10.99 14.26 -3.06
C SER A 158 11.65 12.87 -3.07
N ARG A 159 12.58 12.61 -2.15
CA ARG A 159 13.42 11.40 -2.15
C ARG A 159 12.62 10.11 -2.02
N GLN A 160 11.56 10.15 -1.20
CA GLN A 160 10.67 9.01 -1.01
C GLN A 160 9.93 8.67 -2.31
N ASP A 161 9.38 9.69 -2.98
CA ASP A 161 8.65 9.52 -4.25
C ASP A 161 9.58 9.01 -5.35
N VAL A 162 10.75 9.64 -5.53
CA VAL A 162 11.75 9.20 -6.52
C VAL A 162 12.17 7.74 -6.29
N ALA A 163 12.44 7.34 -5.04
CA ALA A 163 12.75 5.97 -4.69
C ALA A 163 11.60 5.01 -5.07
N THR A 164 10.35 5.37 -4.75
CA THR A 164 9.17 4.60 -5.13
C THR A 164 9.09 4.42 -6.64
N LYS A 165 9.25 5.50 -7.44
CA LYS A 165 9.18 5.43 -8.90
C LYS A 165 10.32 4.61 -9.51
N LEU A 166 11.55 4.76 -9.04
CA LEU A 166 12.71 3.98 -9.52
C LEU A 166 12.52 2.49 -9.24
N VAL A 167 12.09 2.13 -8.03
CA VAL A 167 11.81 0.74 -7.67
C VAL A 167 10.73 0.15 -8.59
N LYS A 168 9.65 0.88 -8.87
CA LYS A 168 8.61 0.44 -9.81
C LYS A 168 9.16 0.23 -11.23
N VAL A 169 9.94 1.18 -11.75
CA VAL A 169 10.54 1.10 -13.10
C VAL A 169 11.47 -0.11 -13.23
N PHE A 170 12.32 -0.37 -12.23
CA PHE A 170 13.27 -1.47 -12.28
C PHE A 170 12.66 -2.83 -11.89
N LEU A 171 11.60 -2.87 -11.08
CA LEU A 171 10.80 -4.08 -10.90
C LEU A 171 10.12 -4.49 -12.21
N ALA A 172 9.60 -3.55 -13.00
CA ALA A 172 8.98 -3.82 -14.29
C ALA A 172 9.97 -4.35 -15.36
N GLN A 173 11.28 -4.20 -15.13
CA GLN A 173 12.34 -4.63 -16.03
C GLN A 173 13.17 -5.80 -15.47
N ASP A 174 12.76 -6.39 -14.35
CA ASP A 174 13.53 -7.43 -13.63
C ASP A 174 14.96 -6.99 -13.20
N LEU A 175 15.20 -5.68 -13.14
CA LEU A 175 16.48 -5.07 -12.75
C LEU A 175 16.47 -4.50 -11.32
N ALA A 176 15.47 -4.83 -10.51
CA ALA A 176 15.32 -4.30 -9.15
C ALA A 176 16.51 -4.67 -8.24
N VAL A 177 17.00 -5.92 -8.27
CA VAL A 177 18.14 -6.34 -7.44
C VAL A 177 19.44 -5.65 -7.88
N PRO A 178 19.81 -5.62 -9.19
CA PRO A 178 20.93 -4.81 -9.68
C PRO A 178 20.83 -3.34 -9.28
N PHE A 179 19.65 -2.73 -9.37
CA PHE A 179 19.41 -1.36 -8.96
C PHE A 179 19.70 -1.15 -7.46
N LEU A 180 19.16 -2.03 -6.60
CA LEU A 180 19.40 -1.96 -5.16
C LEU A 180 20.89 -2.11 -4.84
N ASP A 181 21.58 -3.06 -5.49
CA ASP A 181 23.01 -3.29 -5.32
C ASP A 181 23.83 -2.04 -5.67
N TYR A 182 23.47 -1.35 -6.76
CA TYR A 182 24.10 -0.09 -7.18
C TYR A 182 23.94 1.01 -6.12
N VAL A 183 22.72 1.30 -5.67
CA VAL A 183 22.48 2.37 -4.70
C VAL A 183 23.06 2.04 -3.31
N ILE A 184 23.02 0.76 -2.90
CA ILE A 184 23.62 0.27 -1.66
C ILE A 184 25.14 0.45 -1.69
N THR A 185 25.79 0.05 -2.78
CA THR A 185 27.25 0.19 -2.95
C THR A 185 27.67 1.65 -2.89
N ARG A 186 26.89 2.55 -3.51
CA ARG A 186 27.15 3.99 -3.47
C ARG A 186 26.96 4.60 -2.08
N GLU A 187 25.98 4.14 -1.30
CA GLU A 187 25.84 4.58 0.10
C GLU A 187 26.96 4.04 0.99
N LEU A 188 27.37 2.78 0.80
CA LEU A 188 28.47 2.15 1.54
C LEU A 188 29.82 2.84 1.31
N THR A 189 30.10 3.26 0.07
CA THR A 189 31.36 3.98 -0.23
C THR A 189 31.43 5.34 0.45
N ARG A 190 30.29 6.02 0.65
CA ARG A 190 30.17 7.30 1.36
C ARG A 190 30.12 7.16 2.88
N THR A 191 29.74 5.99 3.38
CA THR A 191 29.63 5.73 4.82
C THR A 191 31.02 5.41 5.40
N ALA A 192 31.43 6.20 6.39
CA ALA A 192 32.70 5.99 7.11
C ALA A 192 32.49 5.23 8.43
N ASP A 193 31.48 5.60 9.22
CA ASP A 193 31.15 4.95 10.50
C ASP A 193 30.05 3.89 10.31
N PRO A 194 30.31 2.61 10.63
CA PRO A 194 29.32 1.53 10.57
C PRO A 194 28.04 1.82 11.37
N ASN A 195 28.13 2.60 12.46
CA ASN A 195 26.97 2.93 13.28
C ASN A 195 26.02 3.91 12.58
N THR A 196 26.43 4.57 11.49
CA THR A 196 25.60 5.49 10.71
C THR A 196 24.96 4.83 9.49
N LEU A 197 25.34 3.58 9.21
CA LEU A 197 24.93 2.83 8.03
C LEU A 197 23.40 2.73 7.92
N PHE A 198 22.86 3.19 6.79
CA PHE A 198 21.42 3.26 6.52
C PHE A 198 20.60 3.93 7.62
N ARG A 199 21.16 4.81 8.46
CA ARG A 199 20.37 5.63 9.41
C ARG A 199 19.93 6.96 8.80
N SER A 200 20.59 7.40 7.72
CA SER A 200 20.27 8.63 7.01
C SER A 200 19.02 8.49 6.13
N ASN A 201 18.39 9.61 5.77
CA ASN A 201 17.34 9.65 4.76
C ASN A 201 17.96 9.66 3.36
N SER A 202 18.52 8.53 2.94
CA SER A 202 19.24 8.35 1.66
C SER A 202 18.35 7.75 0.56
N LEU A 203 18.77 7.89 -0.70
CA LEU A 203 18.05 7.25 -1.81
C LEU A 203 18.09 5.73 -1.68
N ALA A 204 19.21 5.14 -1.20
CA ALA A 204 19.32 3.70 -1.04
C ALA A 204 18.40 3.18 0.08
N SER A 205 18.41 3.80 1.26
CA SER A 205 17.52 3.40 2.36
C SER A 205 16.05 3.51 1.99
N LYS A 206 15.66 4.57 1.27
CA LYS A 206 14.30 4.71 0.73
C LYS A 206 13.97 3.71 -0.37
N SER A 207 14.91 3.40 -1.26
CA SER A 207 14.70 2.41 -2.32
C SER A 207 14.49 1.01 -1.74
N VAL A 208 15.29 0.59 -0.76
CA VAL A 208 15.10 -0.70 -0.09
C VAL A 208 13.77 -0.74 0.65
N GLU A 209 13.39 0.33 1.38
CA GLU A 209 12.08 0.42 2.06
C GLU A 209 10.91 0.24 1.08
N GLN A 210 10.95 0.91 -0.07
CA GLN A 210 9.90 0.83 -1.09
C GLN A 210 9.88 -0.52 -1.79
N PHE A 211 11.04 -1.11 -2.05
CA PHE A 211 11.15 -2.46 -2.58
C PHE A 211 10.52 -3.50 -1.63
N LEU A 212 10.80 -3.42 -0.34
CA LEU A 212 10.21 -4.31 0.65
C LEU A 212 8.69 -4.16 0.74
N LYS A 213 8.18 -2.93 0.64
CA LYS A 213 6.74 -2.68 0.57
C LYS A 213 6.13 -3.25 -0.72
N ALA A 214 6.77 -3.05 -1.86
CA ALA A 214 6.24 -3.51 -3.16
C ALA A 214 6.20 -5.05 -3.28
N VAL A 215 7.27 -5.73 -2.85
CA VAL A 215 7.43 -7.19 -3.02
C VAL A 215 6.96 -7.97 -1.78
N GLY A 216 7.17 -7.41 -0.60
CA GLY A 216 7.00 -8.11 0.67
C GLY A 216 5.60 -8.02 1.27
N LEU A 217 4.69 -7.18 0.74
CA LEU A 217 3.38 -6.99 1.37
C LEU A 217 2.56 -8.28 1.54
N PRO A 218 2.49 -9.20 0.56
CA PRO A 218 1.79 -10.48 0.76
C PRO A 218 2.42 -11.32 1.87
N TYR A 219 3.74 -11.32 1.96
CA TYR A 219 4.50 -11.99 3.02
C TYR A 219 4.21 -11.37 4.39
N LEU A 220 4.22 -10.04 4.48
CA LEU A 220 3.87 -9.30 5.69
C LEU A 220 2.46 -9.66 6.20
N HIS A 221 1.49 -9.76 5.29
CA HIS A 221 0.12 -10.16 5.64
C HIS A 221 0.07 -11.61 6.14
N ALA A 222 0.79 -12.53 5.50
CA ALA A 222 0.83 -13.92 5.93
C ALA A 222 1.44 -14.08 7.33
N VAL A 223 2.39 -13.22 7.70
CA VAL A 223 3.13 -13.29 8.97
C VAL A 223 2.43 -12.52 10.10
N LEU A 224 2.07 -11.25 9.89
CA LEU A 224 1.63 -10.37 10.98
C LEU A 224 0.12 -10.28 11.14
N LYS A 225 -0.66 -10.49 10.08
CA LYS A 225 -2.12 -10.28 10.11
C LYS A 225 -2.85 -11.12 11.17
N PRO A 226 -2.48 -12.39 11.44
CA PRO A 226 -3.13 -13.16 12.50
C PRO A 226 -2.99 -12.53 13.88
N VAL A 227 -1.78 -12.10 14.26
CA VAL A 227 -1.52 -11.48 15.57
C VAL A 227 -2.18 -10.11 15.66
N VAL A 228 -2.11 -9.30 14.59
CA VAL A 228 -2.77 -8.00 14.55
C VAL A 228 -4.29 -8.15 14.69
N ASN A 229 -4.93 -9.09 13.99
CA ASN A 229 -6.36 -9.34 14.13
C ASN A 229 -6.73 -9.73 15.56
N ARG A 230 -5.96 -10.61 16.19
CA ARG A 230 -6.15 -11.00 17.59
C ARG A 230 -6.14 -9.79 18.53
N ILE A 231 -5.20 -8.86 18.35
CA ILE A 231 -5.13 -7.64 19.19
C ILE A 231 -6.36 -6.74 18.99
N PHE A 232 -6.86 -6.62 17.76
CA PHE A 232 -8.07 -5.86 17.45
C PHE A 232 -9.36 -6.51 17.96
N GLU A 233 -9.41 -7.84 18.03
CA GLU A 233 -10.55 -8.62 18.53
C GLU A 233 -10.58 -8.63 20.06
N GLU A 234 -9.44 -8.86 20.72
CA GLU A 234 -9.38 -8.97 22.18
C GLU A 234 -9.56 -7.62 22.89
N LYS A 235 -9.12 -6.50 22.28
CA LYS A 235 -9.21 -5.12 22.83
C LYS A 235 -8.80 -4.99 24.31
N LYS A 236 -7.84 -5.80 24.76
CA LYS A 236 -7.37 -5.81 26.15
C LYS A 236 -6.53 -4.58 26.46
N TYR A 237 -6.66 -4.09 27.70
CA TYR A 237 -5.86 -2.97 28.20
C TYR A 237 -4.46 -3.46 28.55
N VAL A 238 -3.43 -2.85 27.94
CA VAL A 238 -2.02 -3.15 28.19
C VAL A 238 -1.29 -1.84 28.45
N GLU A 239 -0.78 -1.67 29.67
CA GLU A 239 0.08 -0.53 30.03
C GLU A 239 1.18 -0.98 30.98
N LEU A 240 2.41 -0.57 30.69
CA LEU A 240 3.61 -0.88 31.47
C LEU A 240 4.20 0.37 32.14
N ASP A 241 3.88 1.56 31.63
CA ASP A 241 4.34 2.84 32.16
C ASP A 241 3.45 3.27 33.34
N PRO A 242 3.96 3.31 34.59
CA PRO A 242 3.19 3.72 35.76
C PRO A 242 2.53 5.09 35.61
N CYS A 243 3.17 6.02 34.89
CA CYS A 243 2.67 7.38 34.71
C CYS A 243 1.45 7.45 33.77
N LYS A 244 1.20 6.40 32.98
CA LYS A 244 0.11 6.33 31.99
C LYS A 244 -1.00 5.36 32.37
N MET A 245 -0.86 4.68 33.52
CA MET A 245 -1.88 3.73 33.99
C MET A 245 -3.14 4.47 34.43
N GLU A 246 -4.26 4.16 33.78
CA GLU A 246 -5.58 4.61 34.20
C GLU A 246 -6.10 3.68 35.30
N LEU A 247 -5.60 3.87 36.52
CA LEU A 247 -6.17 3.25 37.72
C LEU A 247 -7.54 3.88 37.96
N SER A 248 -8.59 3.32 37.34
CA SER A 248 -10.02 3.66 37.50
C SER A 248 -10.25 4.92 38.33
N ARG A 249 -10.08 6.10 37.73
CA ARG A 249 -10.28 7.36 38.45
C ARG A 249 -11.73 7.38 38.92
N GLY A 250 -11.94 7.20 40.23
CA GLY A 250 -13.25 7.35 40.85
C GLY A 250 -13.87 8.66 40.39
N ARG A 251 -15.02 8.56 39.72
CA ARG A 251 -15.79 9.71 39.25
C ARG A 251 -16.13 10.54 40.49
N ARG A 252 -15.52 11.72 40.65
CA ARG A 252 -15.87 12.66 41.72
C ARG A 252 -17.25 13.25 41.37
N VAL A 253 -18.31 12.67 41.91
CA VAL A 253 -19.66 13.24 41.89
C VAL A 253 -20.00 13.62 43.33
N LEU A 254 -20.33 14.90 43.56
CA LEU A 254 -20.79 15.48 44.83
C LEU A 254 -20.05 15.02 46.11
N GLY A 255 -18.78 15.43 46.28
CA GLY A 255 -18.11 15.48 47.60
C GLY A 255 -17.89 14.15 48.34
N THR A 256 -18.35 13.02 47.80
CA THR A 256 -18.36 11.73 48.51
C THR A 256 -17.42 10.76 47.81
N ARG A 257 -16.36 10.30 48.49
CA ARG A 257 -15.48 9.23 48.00
C ARG A 257 -16.23 7.90 48.05
N ILE A 258 -16.87 7.51 46.97
CA ILE A 258 -17.37 6.13 46.82
C ILE A 258 -16.18 5.28 46.34
N SER A 259 -15.54 4.59 47.28
CA SER A 259 -14.53 3.57 46.97
C SER A 259 -15.26 2.35 46.40
N PHE A 260 -15.30 2.19 45.08
CA PHE A 260 -15.79 0.96 44.47
C PHE A 260 -14.78 -0.16 44.80
N LYS A 261 -15.28 -1.26 45.37
CA LYS A 261 -14.51 -2.38 45.94
C LYS A 261 -13.93 -3.28 44.84
N GLY A 262 -13.14 -2.69 43.93
CA GLY A 262 -12.60 -3.35 42.75
C GLY A 262 -11.50 -2.57 42.01
N SER A 263 -10.79 -1.66 42.68
CA SER A 263 -9.60 -1.05 42.10
C SER A 263 -8.48 -2.09 42.02
N LEU A 264 -8.17 -2.57 40.81
CA LEU A 264 -6.97 -3.39 40.58
C LEU A 264 -5.73 -2.63 41.05
N SER A 265 -4.83 -3.31 41.76
CA SER A 265 -3.55 -2.74 42.15
C SER A 265 -2.70 -2.47 40.91
N GLU A 266 -1.90 -1.40 40.93
CA GLU A 266 -0.93 -1.08 39.87
C GLU A 266 -0.04 -2.29 39.52
N ALA A 267 0.37 -3.04 40.55
CA ALA A 267 1.17 -4.25 40.37
C ALA A 267 0.43 -5.33 39.57
N GLN A 268 -0.87 -5.53 39.83
CA GLN A 268 -1.69 -6.53 39.14
C GLN A 268 -1.94 -6.15 37.68
N VAL A 269 -2.20 -4.86 37.41
CA VAL A 269 -2.37 -4.36 36.04
C VAL A 269 -1.07 -4.52 35.26
N ARG A 270 0.07 -4.22 35.87
CA ARG A 270 1.38 -4.36 35.24
C ARG A 270 1.74 -5.82 34.96
N GLU A 271 1.48 -6.73 35.89
CA GLU A 271 1.73 -8.16 35.73
C GLU A 271 0.87 -8.76 34.61
N SER A 272 -0.44 -8.49 34.63
CA SER A 272 -1.34 -8.94 33.56
C SER A 272 -1.00 -8.32 32.20
N SER A 273 -0.64 -7.03 32.16
CA SER A 273 -0.20 -6.36 30.94
C SER A 273 1.10 -6.95 30.40
N LEU A 274 2.03 -7.31 31.30
CA LEU A 274 3.29 -7.96 30.93
C LEU A 274 3.03 -9.33 30.33
N GLU A 275 2.22 -10.18 30.96
CA GLU A 275 1.88 -11.51 30.44
C GLU A 275 1.22 -11.43 29.05
N LEU A 276 0.26 -10.52 28.87
CA LEU A 276 -0.40 -10.32 27.58
C LEU A 276 0.58 -9.85 26.50
N LEU A 277 1.42 -8.86 26.81
CA LEU A 277 2.39 -8.34 25.86
C LEU A 277 3.48 -9.37 25.53
N GLN A 278 3.91 -10.16 26.51
CA GLN A 278 4.81 -11.28 26.33
C GLN A 278 4.20 -12.34 25.41
N GLY A 279 2.92 -12.66 25.57
CA GLY A 279 2.18 -13.55 24.68
C GLY A 279 2.13 -13.03 23.24
N TYR A 280 1.69 -11.79 23.03
CA TYR A 280 1.63 -11.20 21.68
C TYR A 280 3.02 -11.10 21.03
N LEU A 281 4.05 -10.74 21.80
CA LEU A 281 5.42 -10.67 21.31
C LEU A 281 5.96 -12.05 20.94
N GLY A 282 5.71 -13.06 21.78
CA GLY A 282 6.06 -14.45 21.52
C GLY A 282 5.46 -14.94 20.21
N ASP A 283 4.14 -14.83 20.07
CA ASP A 283 3.43 -15.21 18.84
C ASP A 283 3.97 -14.49 17.60
N THR A 284 4.29 -13.19 17.74
CA THR A 284 4.82 -12.40 16.63
C THR A 284 6.22 -12.86 16.22
N VAL A 285 7.11 -13.10 17.18
CA VAL A 285 8.47 -13.56 16.89
C VAL A 285 8.44 -14.97 16.33
N ASP A 286 7.59 -15.85 16.85
CA ASP A 286 7.42 -17.22 16.35
C ASP A 286 6.91 -17.22 14.91
N ALA A 287 5.92 -16.37 14.60
CA ALA A 287 5.43 -16.18 13.24
C ALA A 287 6.50 -15.65 12.29
N ILE A 288 7.36 -14.72 12.73
CA ILE A 288 8.44 -14.18 11.90
C ILE A 288 9.53 -15.23 11.68
N VAL A 289 10.07 -15.82 12.74
CA VAL A 289 11.18 -16.80 12.67
C VAL A 289 10.75 -18.05 11.89
N GLY A 290 9.50 -18.48 12.03
CA GLY A 290 8.93 -19.62 11.30
C GLY A 290 8.45 -19.31 9.88
N SER A 291 8.87 -18.20 9.26
CA SER A 291 8.37 -17.76 7.95
C SER A 291 9.40 -17.68 6.82
N VAL A 292 10.58 -18.29 6.99
CA VAL A 292 11.67 -18.28 5.99
C VAL A 292 11.18 -18.78 4.62
N ASP A 293 10.36 -19.82 4.61
CA ASP A 293 9.76 -20.47 3.43
C ASP A 293 8.73 -19.57 2.72
N LYS A 294 8.08 -18.66 3.45
CA LYS A 294 7.08 -17.72 2.91
C LYS A 294 7.71 -16.44 2.38
N CYS A 295 9.00 -16.20 2.67
CA CYS A 295 9.69 -14.99 2.26
C CYS A 295 9.95 -14.99 0.74
N PRO A 296 9.56 -13.95 -0.01
CA PRO A 296 9.76 -13.88 -1.45
C PRO A 296 11.23 -14.05 -1.84
N LEU A 297 11.51 -14.88 -2.86
CA LEU A 297 12.88 -15.15 -3.30
C LEU A 297 13.64 -13.86 -3.66
N LEU A 298 12.97 -12.91 -4.33
CA LEU A 298 13.58 -11.64 -4.71
C LEU A 298 14.08 -10.82 -3.51
N MET A 299 13.37 -10.88 -2.38
CA MET A 299 13.82 -10.26 -1.12
C MET A 299 15.02 -11.00 -0.53
N ARG A 300 15.00 -12.34 -0.52
CA ARG A 300 16.11 -13.16 -0.02
C ARG A 300 17.40 -12.90 -0.80
N VAL A 301 17.30 -12.82 -2.13
CA VAL A 301 18.45 -12.47 -3.00
C VAL A 301 18.94 -11.05 -2.73
N ALA A 302 18.04 -10.06 -2.59
CA ALA A 302 18.43 -8.70 -2.26
C ALA A 302 19.17 -8.59 -0.91
N PHE A 303 18.71 -9.32 0.13
CA PHE A 303 19.39 -9.36 1.42
C PHE A 303 20.73 -10.09 1.38
N LYS A 304 20.85 -11.17 0.59
CA LYS A 304 22.12 -11.85 0.35
C LYS A 304 23.15 -10.90 -0.26
N GLN A 305 22.75 -10.10 -1.25
CA GLN A 305 23.62 -9.07 -1.84
C GLN A 305 23.96 -7.96 -0.85
N LEU A 306 22.98 -7.44 -0.11
CA LEU A 306 23.22 -6.44 0.94
C LEU A 306 24.27 -6.90 1.95
N ARG A 307 24.15 -8.14 2.45
CA ARG A 307 25.14 -8.71 3.39
C ARG A 307 26.53 -8.76 2.77
N ARG A 308 26.64 -9.33 1.57
CA ARG A 308 27.91 -9.41 0.83
C ARG A 308 28.58 -8.04 0.69
N ARG A 309 27.84 -7.00 0.28
CA ARG A 309 28.38 -5.64 0.12
C ARG A 309 28.84 -5.02 1.44
N VAL A 310 28.13 -5.29 2.54
CA VAL A 310 28.51 -4.83 3.88
C VAL A 310 29.78 -5.55 4.36
N GLU A 311 29.88 -6.86 4.15
CA GLU A 311 31.08 -7.65 4.47
C GLU A 311 32.30 -7.17 3.66
N GLU A 312 32.13 -6.90 2.36
CA GLU A 312 33.18 -6.36 1.49
C GLU A 312 33.70 -4.99 1.97
N ARG A 313 32.80 -4.14 2.50
CA ARG A 313 33.15 -2.79 2.97
C ARG A 313 33.75 -2.77 4.38
N PHE A 314 33.26 -3.63 5.27
CA PHE A 314 33.66 -3.67 6.68
C PHE A 314 34.16 -5.07 7.09
N PRO A 315 35.32 -5.53 6.59
CA PRO A 315 35.80 -6.90 6.78
C PRO A 315 36.35 -7.18 8.19
N SER A 316 36.42 -6.19 9.07
CA SER A 316 37.01 -6.35 10.40
C SER A 316 36.11 -7.17 11.33
N PRO A 317 36.65 -8.11 12.14
CA PRO A 317 35.87 -8.95 13.06
C PRO A 317 35.12 -8.16 14.15
N GLN A 318 35.56 -6.92 14.43
CA GLN A 318 34.85 -6.00 15.33
C GLN A 318 33.51 -5.51 14.75
N HIS A 319 33.29 -5.68 13.46
CA HIS A 319 32.10 -5.25 12.72
C HIS A 319 31.24 -6.42 12.24
N GLU A 320 31.45 -7.63 12.75
CA GLU A 320 30.67 -8.82 12.36
C GLU A 320 29.16 -8.63 12.62
N GLU A 321 28.77 -7.84 13.61
CA GLU A 321 27.37 -7.54 13.91
C GLU A 321 26.74 -6.55 12.90
N VAL A 322 27.55 -5.78 12.16
CA VAL A 322 27.08 -4.73 11.22
C VAL A 322 26.27 -5.33 10.07
N GLN A 323 26.65 -6.51 9.59
CA GLN A 323 25.90 -7.22 8.55
C GLN A 323 24.47 -7.58 9.00
N TYR A 324 24.32 -7.98 10.28
CA TYR A 324 23.03 -8.28 10.87
C TYR A 324 22.23 -7.01 11.11
N PHE A 325 22.87 -5.93 11.55
CA PHE A 325 22.21 -4.63 11.71
C PHE A 325 21.70 -4.06 10.38
N ALA A 326 22.42 -4.25 9.28
CA ALA A 326 21.99 -3.79 7.97
C ALA A 326 20.67 -4.47 7.54
N ILE A 327 20.61 -5.81 7.58
CA ILE A 327 19.40 -6.56 7.21
C ILE A 327 18.28 -6.32 8.21
N SER A 328 18.57 -6.48 9.50
CA SER A 328 17.59 -6.32 10.58
C SER A 328 17.01 -4.91 10.63
N GLY A 329 17.84 -3.89 10.34
CA GLY A 329 17.41 -2.50 10.25
C GLY A 329 16.40 -2.24 9.13
N PHE A 330 16.40 -3.03 8.05
CA PHE A 330 15.37 -2.96 7.03
C PHE A 330 14.15 -3.82 7.36
N LEU A 331 14.35 -5.07 7.79
CA LEU A 331 13.24 -5.99 8.09
C LEU A 331 12.46 -5.60 9.34
N PHE A 332 13.11 -5.35 10.46
CA PHE A 332 12.41 -5.07 11.72
C PHE A 332 12.06 -3.59 11.84
N LEU A 333 13.01 -2.68 11.62
CA LEU A 333 12.79 -1.26 11.90
C LEU A 333 11.98 -0.53 10.81
N ARG A 334 12.06 -0.98 9.56
CA ARG A 334 11.42 -0.31 8.40
C ARG A 334 10.27 -1.09 7.77
N PHE A 335 10.07 -2.34 8.16
CA PHE A 335 9.04 -3.19 7.58
C PHE A 335 8.10 -3.77 8.64
N PHE A 336 8.54 -4.68 9.50
CA PHE A 336 7.68 -5.32 10.49
C PHE A 336 7.17 -4.37 11.59
N ALA A 337 8.04 -3.63 12.28
CA ALA A 337 7.61 -2.78 13.38
C ALA A 337 6.70 -1.62 12.94
N PRO A 338 6.97 -0.91 11.83
CA PRO A 338 6.02 0.07 11.29
C PRO A 338 4.69 -0.56 10.89
N ALA A 339 4.68 -1.78 10.36
CA ALA A 339 3.44 -2.49 10.02
C ALA A 339 2.59 -2.83 11.25
N VAL A 340 3.24 -3.20 12.37
CA VAL A 340 2.54 -3.40 13.64
C VAL A 340 2.04 -2.08 14.21
N LEU A 341 2.85 -1.01 14.16
CA LEU A 341 2.50 0.30 14.71
C LEU A 341 1.33 0.95 13.97
N THR A 342 1.33 0.89 12.65
CA THR A 342 0.30 1.49 11.78
C THR A 342 -0.26 0.45 10.80
N PRO A 343 -1.12 -0.50 11.25
CA PRO A 343 -1.61 -1.59 10.42
C PRO A 343 -2.39 -1.16 9.18
N LYS A 344 -3.05 0.00 9.23
CA LYS A 344 -3.82 0.56 8.10
C LYS A 344 -2.91 0.84 6.90
N LEU A 345 -1.78 1.52 7.11
CA LEU A 345 -0.85 1.92 6.05
C LEU A 345 -0.19 0.73 5.32
N PHE A 346 -0.26 -0.46 5.91
CA PHE A 346 0.24 -1.71 5.34
C PHE A 346 -0.89 -2.65 4.91
N GLY A 347 -2.14 -2.18 4.90
CA GLY A 347 -3.32 -2.96 4.49
C GLY A 347 -3.66 -4.14 5.40
N LEU A 348 -3.07 -4.23 6.60
CA LEU A 348 -3.36 -5.31 7.55
C LEU A 348 -4.77 -5.16 8.14
N ARG A 349 -5.28 -3.93 8.19
CA ARG A 349 -6.63 -3.56 8.66
C ARG A 349 -7.18 -2.41 7.81
N GLU A 350 -8.50 -2.34 7.67
CA GLU A 350 -9.18 -1.26 6.93
C GLU A 350 -9.35 0.02 7.76
N GLN A 351 -9.41 -0.12 9.09
CA GLN A 351 -9.65 0.98 10.02
C GLN A 351 -8.44 1.26 10.91
N HIS A 352 -8.28 2.51 11.33
CA HIS A 352 -7.29 2.90 12.34
C HIS A 352 -7.59 2.24 13.70
N ALA A 353 -6.55 1.93 14.46
CA ALA A 353 -6.71 1.39 15.80
C ALA A 353 -7.31 2.45 16.74
N GLU A 354 -8.28 2.05 17.56
CA GLU A 354 -8.75 2.86 18.68
C GLU A 354 -7.59 3.14 19.66
N PRO A 355 -7.62 4.23 20.46
CA PRO A 355 -6.49 4.64 21.31
C PRO A 355 -5.94 3.53 22.21
N ARG A 356 -6.80 2.66 22.77
CA ARG A 356 -6.40 1.53 23.61
C ARG A 356 -5.62 0.47 22.82
N THR A 357 -6.18 0.04 21.69
CA THR A 357 -5.54 -0.92 20.78
C THR A 357 -4.25 -0.34 20.19
N GLY A 358 -4.26 0.95 19.83
CA GLY A 358 -3.09 1.67 19.34
C GLY A 358 -1.95 1.70 20.37
N ARG A 359 -2.27 1.81 21.66
CA ARG A 359 -1.27 1.72 22.73
C ARG A 359 -0.61 0.34 22.80
N THR A 360 -1.39 -0.74 22.73
CA THR A 360 -0.88 -2.11 22.70
C THR A 360 0.03 -2.34 21.48
N LEU A 361 -0.38 -1.89 20.30
CA LEU A 361 0.41 -1.98 19.06
C LEU A 361 1.71 -1.19 19.16
N LEU A 362 1.69 0.00 19.77
CA LEU A 362 2.89 0.80 20.01
C LEU A 362 3.90 0.08 20.91
N LEU A 363 3.43 -0.54 22.01
CA LEU A 363 4.28 -1.30 22.92
C LEU A 363 4.91 -2.52 22.21
N LEU A 364 4.10 -3.24 21.42
CA LEU A 364 4.56 -4.38 20.64
C LEU A 364 5.59 -3.96 19.57
N ALA A 365 5.33 -2.87 18.84
CA ALA A 365 6.25 -2.32 17.85
C ALA A 365 7.58 -1.90 18.48
N LYS A 366 7.56 -1.26 19.65
CA LYS A 366 8.78 -0.93 20.42
C LYS A 366 9.58 -2.18 20.82
N ALA A 367 8.89 -3.22 21.29
CA ALA A 367 9.55 -4.49 21.63
C ALA A 367 10.20 -5.13 20.40
N LEU A 368 9.50 -5.17 19.26
CA LEU A 368 10.06 -5.65 17.99
C LEU A 368 11.24 -4.80 17.50
N GLN A 369 11.19 -3.47 17.65
CA GLN A 369 12.33 -2.60 17.33
C GLN A 369 13.54 -2.91 18.21
N SER A 370 13.33 -3.18 19.50
CA SER A 370 14.40 -3.58 20.42
C SER A 370 15.06 -4.90 19.99
N ILE A 371 14.26 -5.87 19.52
CA ILE A 371 14.78 -7.14 18.96
C ILE A 371 15.57 -6.85 17.67
N GLY A 372 15.03 -6.02 16.79
CA GLY A 372 15.68 -5.64 15.53
C GLY A 372 17.03 -4.94 15.71
N ASN A 373 17.20 -4.22 16.82
CA ASN A 373 18.48 -3.61 17.20
C ASN A 373 19.46 -4.58 17.89
N LEU A 374 19.15 -5.88 17.93
CA LEU A 374 19.95 -6.99 18.49
C LEU A 374 20.56 -6.68 19.86
N GLY A 375 19.84 -5.93 20.71
CA GLY A 375 20.27 -5.66 22.08
C GLY A 375 21.24 -4.49 22.27
N LEU A 376 21.43 -3.59 21.29
CA LEU A 376 22.29 -2.40 21.42
C LEU A 376 21.69 -1.23 22.24
N GLN A 377 20.38 -1.21 22.52
CA GLN A 377 19.72 -0.14 23.27
C GLN A 377 18.88 -0.64 24.47
N PRO A 378 19.38 -1.50 25.37
CA PRO A 378 18.65 -1.80 26.61
C PRO A 378 18.78 -0.60 27.55
N GLY A 379 17.66 -0.02 28.00
CA GLY A 379 17.67 0.90 29.14
C GLY A 379 17.34 2.38 28.91
N LYS A 380 16.86 2.80 27.73
CA LYS A 380 16.27 4.16 27.61
C LYS A 380 14.96 4.31 28.39
N GLU A 381 14.24 3.20 28.60
CA GLU A 381 12.92 3.19 29.21
C GLU A 381 12.89 2.11 30.32
N PRO A 382 13.06 2.49 31.61
CA PRO A 382 13.18 1.53 32.72
C PRO A 382 11.91 0.66 32.90
N TRP A 383 10.76 1.15 32.44
CA TRP A 383 9.50 0.40 32.46
C TRP A 383 9.44 -0.74 31.42
N MET A 384 10.34 -0.77 30.44
CA MET A 384 10.50 -1.91 29.50
C MET A 384 11.37 -3.03 30.06
N ALA A 385 12.04 -2.81 31.21
CA ALA A 385 12.96 -3.78 31.80
C ALA A 385 12.37 -5.19 31.99
N PRO A 386 11.09 -5.34 32.41
CA PRO A 386 10.46 -6.66 32.57
C PRO A 386 10.33 -7.47 31.27
N LEU A 387 10.41 -6.83 30.09
CA LEU A 387 10.35 -7.52 28.80
C LEU A 387 11.69 -8.11 28.38
N HIS A 388 12.82 -7.71 29.00
CA HIS A 388 14.14 -8.20 28.62
C HIS A 388 14.30 -9.72 28.76
N THR A 389 13.51 -10.34 29.64
CA THR A 389 13.45 -11.80 29.82
C THR A 389 13.06 -12.55 28.54
N ILE A 390 12.21 -11.96 27.69
CA ILE A 390 11.80 -12.53 26.39
C ILE A 390 12.60 -11.94 25.23
N LEU A 391 13.01 -10.66 25.33
CA LEU A 391 13.77 -10.00 24.26
C LEU A 391 15.12 -10.68 24.01
N LEU A 392 15.87 -11.02 25.08
CA LEU A 392 17.22 -11.58 24.94
C LEU A 392 17.22 -12.95 24.21
N PRO A 393 16.41 -13.96 24.62
CA PRO A 393 16.32 -15.21 23.87
C PRO A 393 15.83 -15.02 22.43
N SER A 394 14.96 -14.03 22.20
CA SER A 394 14.42 -13.74 20.87
C SER A 394 15.48 -13.20 19.90
N ILE A 395 16.49 -12.47 20.39
CA ILE A 395 17.60 -11.97 19.55
C ILE A 395 18.37 -13.14 18.93
N THR A 396 18.69 -14.19 19.70
CA THR A 396 19.41 -15.37 19.18
C THR A 396 18.60 -16.08 18.09
N ARG A 397 17.28 -16.23 18.29
CA ARG A 397 16.38 -16.81 17.29
C ARG A 397 16.30 -15.97 16.02
N VAL A 398 16.27 -14.64 16.16
CA VAL A 398 16.26 -13.71 15.03
C VAL A 398 17.57 -13.77 14.25
N ARG A 399 18.73 -13.90 14.90
CA ARG A 399 20.01 -14.08 14.18
C ARG A 399 20.00 -15.34 13.31
N ALA A 400 19.58 -16.48 13.88
CA ALA A 400 19.43 -17.73 13.13
C ALA A 400 18.45 -17.57 11.96
N PHE A 401 17.34 -16.86 12.16
CA PHE A 401 16.39 -16.53 11.09
C PHE A 401 17.03 -15.70 9.97
N LEU A 402 17.82 -14.67 10.31
CA LEU A 402 18.51 -13.84 9.33
C LEU A 402 19.54 -14.63 8.51
N ASP A 403 20.23 -15.58 9.14
CA ASP A 403 21.15 -16.50 8.45
C ASP A 403 20.38 -17.43 7.50
N SER A 404 19.29 -18.06 7.96
CA SER A 404 18.46 -18.91 7.08
C SER A 404 17.81 -18.12 5.92
N LEU A 405 17.51 -16.83 6.10
CA LEU A 405 16.95 -16.00 5.04
C LEU A 405 17.90 -15.83 3.85
N ILE A 406 19.20 -15.76 4.07
CA ILE A 406 20.21 -15.52 3.03
C ILE A 406 20.79 -16.80 2.42
N GLU A 407 20.53 -17.96 3.04
CA GLU A 407 20.85 -19.28 2.51
C GLU A 407 19.97 -19.58 1.29
N VAL A 408 20.38 -19.01 0.16
CA VAL A 408 19.79 -19.23 -1.17
C VAL A 408 20.77 -20.04 -1.99
N ASP A 409 20.37 -21.26 -2.38
CA ASP A 409 21.16 -22.18 -3.20
C ASP A 409 21.60 -21.54 -4.53
N SER A 410 22.87 -21.73 -4.87
CA SER A 410 23.54 -21.13 -6.03
C SER A 410 22.87 -21.48 -7.37
N THR A 411 22.16 -22.60 -7.44
CA THR A 411 21.42 -23.06 -8.64
C THR A 411 20.19 -22.20 -8.95
N GLN A 412 19.65 -21.46 -7.98
CA GLN A 412 18.60 -20.45 -8.21
C GLN A 412 19.18 -19.04 -8.42
N ALA A 413 20.44 -18.81 -8.06
CA ALA A 413 21.12 -17.50 -8.16
C ALA A 413 21.84 -17.28 -9.51
N THR A 414 22.31 -18.34 -10.17
CA THR A 414 22.98 -18.24 -11.50
C THR A 414 22.02 -18.10 -12.68
N ALA A 415 20.70 -18.15 -12.44
CA ALA A 415 19.70 -17.76 -13.44
C ALA A 415 19.65 -16.24 -13.70
N GLY A 416 20.49 -15.44 -13.04
CA GLY A 416 20.58 -13.98 -13.22
C GLY A 416 21.65 -13.50 -14.21
N GLU A 417 22.53 -14.38 -14.72
CA GLU A 417 23.66 -13.97 -15.59
C GLU A 417 23.66 -14.59 -17.00
N GLU A 418 22.78 -15.55 -17.28
CA GLU A 418 22.46 -15.91 -18.67
C GLU A 418 21.16 -15.22 -19.05
N THR A 419 21.01 -14.82 -20.31
CA THR A 419 19.75 -14.32 -20.89
C THR A 419 18.64 -15.33 -20.65
N VAL A 420 17.95 -15.24 -19.50
CA VAL A 420 16.84 -16.12 -19.15
C VAL A 420 15.62 -15.61 -19.89
N SER A 421 15.34 -16.29 -21.00
CA SER A 421 13.98 -16.39 -21.53
C SER A 421 13.05 -16.88 -20.42
N VAL A 422 12.23 -15.96 -19.89
CA VAL A 422 10.85 -16.15 -19.41
C VAL A 422 10.54 -17.52 -18.78
N ALA A 423 10.51 -17.57 -17.44
CA ALA A 423 9.46 -18.16 -16.58
C ALA A 423 10.04 -18.64 -15.23
N PRO A 424 9.70 -18.03 -14.08
CA PRO A 424 10.17 -18.47 -12.77
C PRO A 424 9.20 -19.47 -12.14
N PHE A 425 8.84 -20.56 -12.81
CA PHE A 425 8.15 -21.70 -12.19
C PHE A 425 8.44 -22.97 -12.99
N SER A 426 8.67 -24.10 -12.32
CA SER A 426 8.54 -25.38 -12.99
C SER A 426 7.18 -25.39 -13.71
N PRO A 427 7.10 -25.67 -15.02
CA PRO A 427 5.92 -25.38 -15.84
C PRO A 427 4.63 -26.11 -15.43
N SER A 428 4.72 -27.03 -14.47
CA SER A 428 3.62 -27.84 -13.94
C SER A 428 3.28 -27.53 -12.47
N ALA A 429 4.00 -26.62 -11.81
CA ALA A 429 3.73 -26.24 -10.43
C ALA A 429 2.47 -25.36 -10.34
N THR A 430 1.60 -25.65 -9.36
CA THR A 430 0.39 -24.87 -9.11
C THR A 430 0.77 -23.61 -8.34
N ILE A 431 0.55 -22.44 -8.94
CA ILE A 431 0.78 -21.10 -8.36
C ILE A 431 -0.27 -20.79 -7.30
N LYS A 432 -1.54 -21.12 -7.57
CA LYS A 432 -2.66 -20.88 -6.65
C LYS A 432 -3.80 -21.85 -6.95
N GLU A 433 -4.48 -22.30 -5.91
CA GLU A 433 -5.69 -23.11 -6.04
C GLU A 433 -6.77 -22.72 -5.03
N GLY A 434 -8.02 -23.08 -5.32
CA GLY A 434 -9.13 -22.85 -4.39
C GLY A 434 -10.51 -22.88 -5.03
N PHE A 435 -11.54 -22.86 -4.19
CA PHE A 435 -12.93 -22.79 -4.64
C PHE A 435 -13.36 -21.36 -4.95
N LEU A 436 -13.79 -21.12 -6.19
CA LEU A 436 -14.38 -19.86 -6.65
C LEU A 436 -15.73 -20.10 -7.31
N HIS A 437 -16.47 -19.03 -7.57
CA HIS A 437 -17.73 -19.11 -8.30
C HIS A 437 -17.53 -18.51 -9.68
N ALA A 438 -17.74 -19.28 -10.75
CA ALA A 438 -17.43 -18.87 -12.11
C ALA A 438 -18.65 -18.90 -13.03
N ARG A 439 -18.62 -18.03 -14.04
CA ARG A 439 -19.64 -17.87 -15.06
C ARG A 439 -18.98 -17.51 -16.38
N GLU A 440 -19.38 -18.16 -17.47
CA GLU A 440 -19.02 -17.72 -18.82
C GLU A 440 -19.97 -16.62 -19.32
N ALA A 441 -19.47 -15.68 -20.10
CA ALA A 441 -20.30 -14.71 -20.81
C ALA A 441 -21.19 -15.44 -21.82
N GLU A 442 -22.52 -15.32 -21.68
CA GLU A 442 -23.46 -16.01 -22.56
C GLU A 442 -23.46 -15.42 -23.99
N GLU A 443 -23.63 -16.30 -24.96
CA GLU A 443 -24.18 -15.93 -26.27
C GLU A 443 -25.70 -15.69 -26.14
N PRO A 444 -26.33 -14.90 -27.05
CA PRO A 444 -27.74 -14.56 -26.93
C PRO A 444 -28.60 -15.84 -27.00
N SER A 445 -28.90 -16.41 -25.83
CA SER A 445 -29.76 -17.57 -25.67
C SER A 445 -30.99 -17.17 -24.86
N LEU A 446 -32.13 -17.80 -25.19
CA LEU A 446 -33.48 -17.37 -24.80
C LEU A 446 -33.84 -17.65 -23.32
N LEU A 447 -32.89 -18.08 -22.48
CA LEU A 447 -33.16 -18.45 -21.08
C LEU A 447 -32.20 -17.75 -20.11
N PRO A 448 -32.71 -16.98 -19.13
CA PRO A 448 -31.88 -16.25 -18.17
C PRO A 448 -31.41 -17.17 -17.04
N ARG A 449 -30.33 -17.94 -17.23
CA ARG A 449 -29.68 -18.66 -16.12
C ARG A 449 -28.54 -17.82 -15.54
N PHE A 450 -28.90 -16.78 -14.79
CA PHE A 450 -27.99 -15.85 -14.09
C PHE A 450 -27.30 -16.45 -12.84
N ALA A 451 -26.74 -17.65 -12.90
CA ALA A 451 -26.14 -18.30 -11.73
C ALA A 451 -24.64 -18.57 -11.90
N PHE A 452 -23.82 -17.97 -11.03
CA PHE A 452 -22.44 -18.40 -10.86
C PHE A 452 -22.39 -19.82 -10.31
N LYS A 453 -21.49 -20.65 -10.84
CA LYS A 453 -21.35 -22.05 -10.44
C LYS A 453 -20.06 -22.22 -9.64
N LYS A 454 -20.15 -22.86 -8.46
CA LYS A 454 -18.98 -23.21 -7.65
C LYS A 454 -18.07 -24.17 -8.43
N ARG A 455 -16.79 -23.84 -8.53
CA ARG A 455 -15.74 -24.61 -9.22
C ARG A 455 -14.46 -24.56 -8.39
N TYR A 456 -13.65 -25.60 -8.52
CA TYR A 456 -12.29 -25.60 -7.99
C TYR A 456 -11.33 -25.15 -9.09
N PHE A 457 -10.47 -24.19 -8.81
CA PHE A 457 -9.52 -23.61 -9.75
C PHE A 457 -8.09 -24.01 -9.39
N TRP A 458 -7.27 -24.21 -10.42
CA TRP A 458 -5.82 -24.36 -10.36
C TRP A 458 -5.19 -23.39 -11.34
N LEU A 459 -4.34 -22.52 -10.85
CA LEU A 459 -3.50 -21.68 -11.69
C LEU A 459 -2.09 -22.27 -11.73
N SER A 460 -1.55 -22.43 -12.92
CA SER A 460 -0.16 -22.77 -13.19
C SER A 460 0.45 -21.74 -14.12
N ALA A 461 1.77 -21.77 -14.32
CA ALA A 461 2.43 -20.92 -15.31
C ALA A 461 1.94 -21.14 -16.75
N ARG A 462 1.30 -22.28 -17.03
CA ARG A 462 0.82 -22.65 -18.38
C ARG A 462 -0.68 -22.43 -18.60
N ALA A 463 -1.50 -22.55 -17.56
CA ALA A 463 -2.94 -22.47 -17.69
C ALA A 463 -3.67 -22.22 -16.36
N LEU A 464 -4.82 -21.55 -16.48
CA LEU A 464 -5.89 -21.55 -15.49
C LEU A 464 -6.84 -22.71 -15.79
N SER A 465 -6.91 -23.70 -14.91
CA SER A 465 -7.76 -24.88 -15.05
C SER A 465 -8.84 -24.88 -13.99
N TYR A 466 -10.04 -25.40 -14.30
CA TYR A 466 -11.11 -25.49 -13.31
C TYR A 466 -12.07 -26.67 -13.57
N SER A 467 -12.67 -27.20 -12.50
CA SER A 467 -13.59 -28.35 -12.55
C SER A 467 -14.66 -28.29 -11.45
N LYS A 468 -15.60 -29.24 -11.46
CA LYS A 468 -16.67 -29.34 -10.45
C LYS A 468 -16.14 -29.76 -9.07
N SER A 469 -15.11 -30.60 -9.04
CA SER A 469 -14.47 -31.14 -7.83
C SER A 469 -12.97 -31.38 -8.07
N PRO A 470 -12.14 -31.32 -7.02
CA PRO A 470 -10.69 -31.50 -7.14
C PRO A 470 -10.27 -32.83 -7.80
N GLU A 471 -11.07 -33.87 -7.60
CA GLU A 471 -10.88 -35.24 -8.11
C GLU A 471 -11.35 -35.45 -9.56
N CYS A 472 -12.02 -34.45 -10.15
CA CYS A 472 -12.58 -34.57 -11.51
C CYS A 472 -11.47 -34.55 -12.58
N GLN A 473 -11.47 -35.58 -13.44
CA GLN A 473 -10.50 -35.72 -14.55
C GLN A 473 -10.81 -34.76 -15.72
N GLU A 474 -12.08 -34.43 -15.94
CA GLU A 474 -12.47 -33.44 -16.94
C GLU A 474 -12.30 -32.02 -16.40
N ARG A 475 -11.29 -31.30 -16.92
CA ARG A 475 -10.96 -29.94 -16.51
C ARG A 475 -11.14 -28.99 -17.69
N SER A 476 -11.92 -27.94 -17.48
CA SER A 476 -11.89 -26.78 -18.38
C SER A 476 -10.54 -26.08 -18.21
N ARG A 477 -9.92 -25.67 -19.31
CA ARG A 477 -8.56 -25.12 -19.29
C ARG A 477 -8.49 -23.87 -20.17
N ILE A 478 -8.02 -22.78 -19.58
CA ILE A 478 -7.69 -21.53 -20.25
C ILE A 478 -6.15 -21.44 -20.28
N PRO A 479 -5.49 -21.65 -21.42
CA PRO A 479 -4.05 -21.47 -21.53
C PRO A 479 -3.67 -20.03 -21.19
N VAL A 480 -2.61 -19.85 -20.41
CA VAL A 480 -2.14 -18.51 -20.00
C VAL A 480 -1.78 -17.66 -21.22
N GLY A 481 -1.18 -18.26 -22.25
CA GLY A 481 -0.87 -17.58 -23.53
C GLY A 481 -2.10 -17.16 -24.35
N HIS A 482 -3.28 -17.66 -24.00
CA HIS A 482 -4.55 -17.26 -24.61
C HIS A 482 -5.27 -16.19 -23.79
N ILE A 483 -4.83 -15.89 -22.57
CA ILE A 483 -5.39 -14.80 -21.78
C ILE A 483 -5.05 -13.48 -22.49
N ARG A 484 -6.02 -12.57 -22.52
CA ARG A 484 -5.95 -11.28 -23.21
C ARG A 484 -6.23 -10.11 -22.27
N ALA A 485 -6.99 -10.32 -21.19
CA ALA A 485 -7.19 -9.33 -20.13
C ALA A 485 -7.59 -10.02 -18.81
N VAL A 486 -7.18 -9.44 -17.67
CA VAL A 486 -7.57 -9.90 -16.32
C VAL A 486 -7.88 -8.70 -15.45
N GLU A 487 -9.16 -8.37 -15.31
CA GLU A 487 -9.60 -7.12 -14.66
C GLU A 487 -10.67 -7.31 -13.59
N ARG A 488 -10.76 -6.34 -12.67
CA ARG A 488 -11.92 -6.19 -11.79
C ARG A 488 -13.12 -5.77 -12.64
N VAL A 489 -14.30 -6.21 -12.23
CA VAL A 489 -15.58 -5.80 -12.83
C VAL A 489 -16.17 -4.65 -12.02
N ASP A 490 -16.77 -3.66 -12.70
CA ASP A 490 -17.35 -2.48 -12.07
C ASP A 490 -18.46 -2.83 -11.07
N GLU A 491 -18.50 -2.08 -9.98
CA GLU A 491 -19.54 -2.20 -8.96
C GLU A 491 -20.92 -1.89 -9.57
N GLY A 492 -21.90 -2.74 -9.28
CA GLY A 492 -23.24 -2.64 -9.89
C GLY A 492 -23.45 -3.46 -11.17
N THR A 493 -22.39 -3.99 -11.80
CA THR A 493 -22.52 -4.88 -12.97
C THR A 493 -23.18 -6.23 -12.62
N PHE A 494 -22.89 -6.73 -11.42
CA PHE A 494 -23.49 -7.91 -10.83
C PHE A 494 -24.03 -7.59 -9.44
N PRO A 495 -25.07 -8.31 -8.96
CA PRO A 495 -25.53 -8.18 -7.59
C PRO A 495 -24.53 -8.76 -6.58
N GLN A 496 -23.63 -9.65 -7.01
CA GLN A 496 -22.54 -10.18 -6.18
C GLN A 496 -21.34 -9.22 -6.18
N PRO A 497 -20.76 -8.89 -5.01
CA PRO A 497 -19.53 -8.13 -4.93
C PRO A 497 -18.31 -9.00 -5.26
N HIS A 498 -17.16 -8.34 -5.44
CA HIS A 498 -15.84 -8.97 -5.61
C HIS A 498 -15.72 -9.90 -6.84
N VAL A 499 -16.08 -9.37 -8.00
CA VAL A 499 -16.04 -10.09 -9.28
C VAL A 499 -14.84 -9.61 -10.11
N MET A 500 -14.08 -10.55 -10.64
CA MET A 500 -13.10 -10.32 -11.71
C MET A 500 -13.56 -10.94 -13.02
N GLN A 501 -12.94 -10.51 -14.11
CA GLN A 501 -13.11 -11.08 -15.43
C GLN A 501 -11.77 -11.55 -16.00
N VAL A 502 -11.80 -12.69 -16.68
CA VAL A 502 -10.69 -13.22 -17.47
C VAL A 502 -11.15 -13.28 -18.91
N VAL A 503 -10.59 -12.41 -19.76
CA VAL A 503 -10.82 -12.44 -21.20
C VAL A 503 -9.76 -13.32 -21.83
N ALA A 504 -10.16 -14.35 -22.56
CA ALA A 504 -9.27 -15.27 -23.24
C ALA A 504 -9.70 -15.44 -24.71
N GLN A 505 -8.72 -15.66 -25.58
CA GLN A 505 -8.95 -15.94 -26.99
C GLN A 505 -9.09 -17.45 -27.19
N ASP A 506 -10.14 -17.89 -27.87
CA ASP A 506 -10.28 -19.29 -28.26
C ASP A 506 -9.47 -19.62 -29.52
N GLY A 507 -9.39 -20.92 -29.87
CA GLY A 507 -8.64 -21.40 -31.04
C GLY A 507 -9.17 -20.88 -32.38
N THR A 508 -10.34 -20.26 -32.41
CA THR A 508 -10.94 -19.60 -33.58
C THR A 508 -10.66 -18.10 -33.64
N GLY A 509 -9.92 -17.56 -32.67
CA GLY A 509 -9.57 -16.14 -32.60
C GLY A 509 -10.62 -15.26 -31.93
N GLN A 510 -11.74 -15.82 -31.46
CA GLN A 510 -12.82 -15.09 -30.79
C GLN A 510 -12.51 -14.90 -29.30
N LEU A 511 -12.85 -13.72 -28.77
CA LEU A 511 -12.69 -13.42 -27.35
C LEU A 511 -13.85 -13.97 -26.54
N ARG A 512 -13.53 -14.73 -25.49
CA ARG A 512 -14.46 -15.24 -24.48
C ARG A 512 -14.12 -14.63 -23.14
N THR A 513 -15.14 -14.30 -22.35
CA THR A 513 -14.97 -13.68 -21.04
C THR A 513 -15.55 -14.58 -19.97
N THR A 514 -14.72 -14.97 -19.01
CA THR A 514 -15.12 -15.74 -17.83
C THR A 514 -15.14 -14.81 -16.62
N TYR A 515 -16.30 -14.63 -16.01
CA TYR A 515 -16.49 -13.88 -14.77
C TYR A 515 -16.29 -14.82 -13.57
N ILE A 516 -15.50 -14.37 -12.60
CA ILE A 516 -15.13 -15.16 -11.41
C ILE A 516 -15.38 -14.31 -10.17
N GLN A 517 -16.24 -14.80 -9.29
CA GLN A 517 -16.57 -14.17 -8.01
C GLN A 517 -15.76 -14.81 -6.88
N CYS A 518 -15.16 -13.95 -6.06
CA CYS A 518 -14.43 -14.31 -4.84
C CYS A 518 -15.29 -14.04 -3.59
N LYS A 519 -14.95 -14.65 -2.45
CA LYS A 519 -15.69 -14.51 -1.19
C LYS A 519 -15.41 -13.19 -0.48
N SER A 520 -14.27 -12.56 -0.77
CA SER A 520 -13.81 -11.33 -0.11
C SER A 520 -12.92 -10.50 -1.04
N ALA A 521 -12.80 -9.20 -0.77
CA ALA A 521 -11.90 -8.32 -1.51
C ALA A 521 -10.41 -8.78 -1.47
N PRO A 522 -9.85 -9.25 -0.34
CA PRO A 522 -8.49 -9.79 -0.33
C PRO A 522 -8.32 -11.04 -1.21
N GLU A 523 -9.31 -11.94 -1.24
CA GLU A 523 -9.25 -13.13 -2.09
C GLU A 523 -9.30 -12.76 -3.59
N LEU A 524 -10.14 -11.79 -3.95
CA LEU A 524 -10.18 -11.21 -5.30
C LEU A 524 -8.79 -10.70 -5.72
N TRP A 525 -8.17 -9.87 -4.88
CA TRP A 525 -6.87 -9.30 -5.17
C TRP A 525 -5.77 -10.35 -5.27
N GLN A 526 -5.77 -11.38 -4.43
CA GLN A 526 -4.81 -12.48 -4.55
C GLN A 526 -4.94 -13.25 -5.86
N TRP A 527 -6.17 -13.45 -6.36
CA TRP A 527 -6.41 -14.14 -7.62
C TRP A 527 -6.09 -13.28 -8.84
N LEU A 528 -6.48 -12.01 -8.83
CA LEU A 528 -6.03 -11.03 -9.83
C LEU A 528 -4.50 -10.99 -9.88
N TRP A 529 -3.84 -10.98 -8.72
CA TRP A 529 -2.40 -10.98 -8.62
C TRP A 529 -1.78 -12.19 -9.30
N ALA A 530 -2.21 -13.38 -8.89
CA ALA A 530 -1.64 -14.62 -9.38
C ALA A 530 -1.84 -14.77 -10.90
N LEU A 531 -3.02 -14.40 -11.40
CA LEU A 531 -3.34 -14.47 -12.83
C LEU A 531 -2.50 -13.51 -13.67
N ARG A 532 -2.37 -12.25 -13.25
CA ARG A 532 -1.54 -11.26 -13.95
C ARG A 532 -0.08 -11.64 -13.96
N GLN A 533 0.43 -12.16 -12.84
CA GLN A 533 1.79 -12.69 -12.75
C GLN A 533 2.01 -13.89 -13.67
N ALA A 534 1.03 -14.81 -13.74
CA ALA A 534 1.13 -15.94 -14.68
C ALA A 534 1.11 -15.46 -16.14
N SER A 535 0.28 -14.45 -16.47
CA SER A 535 0.16 -13.90 -17.82
C SER A 535 1.13 -12.76 -18.16
N SER A 536 2.08 -12.42 -17.29
CA SER A 536 2.95 -11.24 -17.48
C SER A 536 3.82 -11.34 -18.74
N ALA A 537 4.24 -12.55 -19.08
CA ALA A 537 5.03 -12.83 -20.28
C ALA A 537 4.22 -12.92 -21.59
N ASN A 538 2.90 -12.77 -21.51
CA ASN A 538 2.04 -12.86 -22.68
C ASN A 538 2.02 -11.52 -23.43
N GLY A 539 2.80 -11.42 -24.52
CA GLY A 539 2.88 -10.21 -25.33
C GLY A 539 1.61 -9.84 -26.11
N ALA A 540 0.56 -10.67 -26.07
CA ALA A 540 -0.68 -10.46 -26.82
C ALA A 540 -1.85 -9.99 -25.92
N MET A 541 -1.57 -9.35 -24.78
CA MET A 541 -2.59 -8.73 -23.95
C MET A 541 -3.29 -7.58 -24.70
N LEU A 542 -4.62 -7.49 -24.58
CA LEU A 542 -5.38 -6.35 -25.08
C LEU A 542 -4.97 -5.11 -24.28
N PRO A 543 -4.90 -3.91 -24.88
CA PRO A 543 -4.57 -2.67 -24.17
C PRO A 543 -5.76 -2.07 -23.40
N THR A 544 -6.98 -2.39 -23.82
CA THR A 544 -8.21 -1.97 -23.14
C THR A 544 -9.23 -3.11 -23.13
N CYS A 545 -10.06 -3.13 -22.10
CA CYS A 545 -11.20 -4.04 -21.98
C CYS A 545 -12.41 -3.30 -21.38
N HIS A 546 -13.59 -3.91 -21.50
CA HIS A 546 -14.80 -3.40 -20.85
C HIS A 546 -14.91 -4.02 -19.47
N PRO A 547 -14.94 -3.25 -18.36
CA PRO A 547 -15.12 -3.76 -17.00
C PRO A 547 -16.58 -4.14 -16.68
N GLY A 548 -17.50 -3.98 -17.65
CA GLY A 548 -18.91 -4.35 -17.53
C GLY A 548 -19.29 -5.59 -18.33
N THR A 549 -20.58 -5.91 -18.33
CA THR A 549 -21.18 -6.92 -19.22
C THR A 549 -21.96 -6.27 -20.37
N PHE A 550 -22.01 -6.94 -21.53
CA PHE A 550 -22.86 -6.53 -22.65
C PHE A 550 -24.29 -7.08 -22.46
N ARG A 551 -25.26 -6.20 -22.20
CA ARG A 551 -26.68 -6.54 -21.98
C ARG A 551 -27.57 -5.54 -22.70
N THR A 552 -28.77 -5.96 -23.10
CA THR A 552 -29.74 -5.06 -23.78
C THR A 552 -29.13 -4.27 -24.96
N ALA A 553 -28.30 -4.95 -25.76
CA ALA A 553 -27.56 -4.36 -26.88
C ALA A 553 -26.63 -3.18 -26.52
N ARG A 554 -26.15 -3.08 -25.27
CA ARG A 554 -25.18 -2.07 -24.82
C ARG A 554 -24.20 -2.63 -23.77
N TRP A 555 -23.02 -2.05 -23.66
CA TRP A 555 -22.11 -2.30 -22.54
C TRP A 555 -22.60 -1.60 -21.27
N THR A 556 -22.53 -2.26 -20.12
CA THR A 556 -22.96 -1.68 -18.83
C THR A 556 -21.99 -0.63 -18.28
N CYS A 557 -20.72 -0.66 -18.66
CA CYS A 557 -19.69 0.29 -18.23
C CYS A 557 -19.74 1.62 -18.99
N CYS A 558 -19.83 1.58 -20.33
CA CYS A 558 -19.72 2.78 -21.18
C CYS A 558 -20.93 3.02 -22.09
N LEU A 559 -21.98 2.20 -21.97
CA LEU A 559 -23.21 2.26 -22.77
C LEU A 559 -23.01 2.11 -24.29
N GLN A 560 -21.82 1.69 -24.73
CA GLN A 560 -21.50 1.47 -26.14
C GLN A 560 -22.41 0.39 -26.75
N PRO A 561 -23.05 0.65 -27.91
CA PRO A 561 -24.02 -0.26 -28.51
C PRO A 561 -23.39 -1.43 -29.28
N ASN A 562 -22.10 -1.33 -29.62
CA ASN A 562 -21.38 -2.36 -30.36
C ASN A 562 -20.63 -3.30 -29.41
N ARG A 563 -20.93 -4.60 -29.46
CA ARG A 563 -20.24 -5.64 -28.68
C ARG A 563 -18.76 -5.75 -29.02
N ALA A 564 -18.37 -5.45 -30.26
CA ALA A 564 -16.98 -5.49 -30.72
C ALA A 564 -16.25 -4.14 -30.59
N ALA A 565 -16.85 -3.15 -29.91
CA ALA A 565 -16.19 -1.87 -29.65
C ALA A 565 -14.91 -2.06 -28.81
N PRO A 566 -13.87 -1.23 -29.02
CA PRO A 566 -12.68 -1.23 -28.16
C PRO A 566 -13.08 -1.02 -26.69
N GLY A 567 -12.32 -1.61 -25.77
CA GLY A 567 -12.57 -1.52 -24.32
C GLY A 567 -12.53 -0.06 -23.83
N CYS A 568 -13.41 0.28 -22.88
CA CYS A 568 -13.46 1.62 -22.29
C CYS A 568 -12.49 1.82 -21.12
N SER A 569 -11.86 0.76 -20.61
CA SER A 569 -10.93 0.83 -19.50
C SER A 569 -9.62 0.16 -19.86
N ARG A 570 -8.51 0.68 -19.34
CA ARG A 570 -7.19 0.09 -19.58
C ARG A 570 -7.11 -1.28 -18.91
N THR A 571 -6.42 -2.20 -19.57
CA THR A 571 -6.02 -3.47 -18.96
C THR A 571 -4.69 -3.30 -18.25
N HIS A 572 -4.53 -4.01 -17.16
CA HIS A 572 -3.32 -3.99 -16.37
C HIS A 572 -2.61 -5.33 -16.54
N SER A 573 -1.39 -5.28 -17.06
CA SER A 573 -0.47 -6.43 -17.07
C SER A 573 0.11 -6.73 -15.68
N ALA A 574 -0.06 -5.81 -14.73
CA ALA A 574 0.37 -5.92 -13.35
C ALA A 574 -0.73 -5.52 -12.35
N VAL A 575 -0.60 -5.96 -11.12
CA VAL A 575 -1.62 -5.95 -10.04
C VAL A 575 -1.80 -4.53 -9.50
N ALA A 576 -2.94 -4.11 -8.98
CA ALA A 576 -3.09 -2.83 -8.24
C ALA A 576 -3.69 -3.06 -6.84
N LEU A 577 -3.49 -2.16 -5.88
CA LEU A 577 -4.12 -2.18 -4.55
C LEU A 577 -4.53 -0.74 -4.18
N ASP A 578 -5.78 -0.57 -3.74
CA ASP A 578 -6.59 0.66 -3.66
C ASP A 578 -6.19 1.74 -2.63
N GLU A 579 -4.92 1.84 -2.22
CA GLU A 579 -4.36 3.11 -1.66
C GLU A 579 -2.96 3.40 -2.25
N TRP A 580 -2.58 2.67 -3.31
CA TRP A 580 -1.34 2.82 -4.06
C TRP A 580 -1.72 2.74 -5.54
N SER A 581 -2.04 3.88 -6.14
CA SER A 581 -2.14 4.08 -7.59
C SER A 581 -1.03 3.27 -8.31
N ASP A 582 -1.46 2.30 -9.11
CA ASP A 582 -0.71 1.37 -9.97
C ASP A 582 0.72 1.00 -9.50
N PRO A 583 0.98 -0.19 -8.92
CA PRO A 583 2.31 -0.56 -8.46
C PRO A 583 3.29 -0.85 -9.60
N LEU A 584 2.90 -0.91 -10.87
CA LEU A 584 3.83 -1.00 -12.00
C LEU A 584 3.23 -0.36 -13.27
N ASP A 585 2.87 0.93 -13.23
CA ASP A 585 2.85 1.74 -14.45
C ASP A 585 4.27 2.31 -14.66
N PRO A 586 5.15 1.61 -15.39
CA PRO A 586 6.50 2.11 -15.66
C PRO A 586 6.45 3.40 -16.46
N ALA A 587 5.40 3.66 -17.26
CA ALA A 587 5.27 4.87 -18.04
C ALA A 587 4.90 6.06 -17.14
N ALA A 588 3.94 5.92 -16.23
CA ALA A 588 3.64 6.97 -15.24
C ALA A 588 4.81 7.21 -14.27
N ALA A 589 5.51 6.14 -13.86
CA ALA A 589 6.71 6.26 -13.05
C ALA A 589 7.85 6.97 -13.80
N ALA A 590 8.06 6.63 -15.08
CA ALA A 590 9.04 7.31 -15.93
C ALA A 590 8.66 8.77 -16.20
N GLN A 591 7.38 9.08 -16.40
CA GLN A 591 6.89 10.46 -16.54
C GLN A 591 7.17 11.29 -15.28
N SER A 592 6.91 10.72 -14.10
CA SER A 592 7.20 11.37 -12.82
C SER A 592 8.70 11.65 -12.66
N LEU A 593 9.55 10.67 -13.01
CA LEU A 593 11.01 10.83 -12.98
C LEU A 593 11.50 11.88 -13.99
N TYR A 594 10.94 11.88 -15.20
CA TYR A 594 11.23 12.87 -16.23
C TYR A 594 10.87 14.29 -15.76
N GLY A 595 9.65 14.47 -15.22
CA GLY A 595 9.20 15.74 -14.66
C GLY A 595 10.03 16.18 -13.44
N HIS A 596 10.59 15.24 -12.67
CA HIS A 596 11.53 15.55 -11.60
C HIS A 596 12.86 16.11 -12.15
N LEU A 597 13.44 15.42 -13.15
CA LEU A 597 14.67 15.85 -13.82
C LEU A 597 14.52 17.21 -14.51
N GLN A 598 13.38 17.47 -15.15
CA GLN A 598 13.09 18.76 -15.79
C GLN A 598 13.01 19.91 -14.77
N ARG A 599 12.36 19.68 -13.63
CA ARG A 599 12.30 20.65 -12.51
C ARG A 599 13.66 20.87 -11.85
N ALA A 600 14.49 19.84 -11.77
CA ALA A 600 15.85 19.98 -11.28
C ALA A 600 16.72 20.79 -12.25
N GLY A 601 16.64 20.50 -13.55
CA GLY A 601 17.35 21.24 -14.59
C GLY A 601 17.04 22.73 -14.52
N THR A 602 15.75 23.10 -14.50
CA THR A 602 15.31 24.51 -14.39
C THR A 602 15.76 25.25 -13.12
N ARG A 603 16.23 24.55 -12.08
CA ARG A 603 16.80 25.17 -10.86
C ARG A 603 18.32 25.36 -10.94
N LEU A 604 18.99 24.59 -11.80
CA LEU A 604 20.44 24.58 -11.96
C LEU A 604 20.92 25.56 -13.06
N TRP A 605 20.02 25.92 -13.98
CA TRP A 605 20.16 27.05 -14.91
C TRP A 605 19.58 28.31 -14.29
#